data_AF-A0A1V5RUX5-F1
#
_entry.id   AF-A0A1V5RUX5-F1
#
_cell.length_a   1.000
_cell.length_b   1.000
_cell.length_c   1.000
_cell.angle_alpha   90.00
_cell.angle_beta   90.00
_cell.angle_gamma   90.00
#
_symmetry.space_group_name_H-M   'P 1'
#
loop_
_entity.id
_entity.type
_entity.pdbx_description
1 polymer ?
#
loop_
_entity_poly.entity_id
_entity_poly.type
_entity_poly.pdbx_seq_one_letter_code
_entity_poly.pdbx_strand_id
1 'polypeptide(L)'
;MEPKIKRLFIEIDKDNPDKITTIIRSVYFRSGLSKTDIDESQVFDKIISDAGGQTTETFQAVMEHDEIYTSTALIPSYTNVSSADLFNILMFQANKHGVKGKRLYILREFYRVQWSNLRYKLAKECFTNNQLFVEADGDGWEEVSLEKLLDAIGE
;
A
#
# COMPACT_ATOMS: atom_id res chain seq x y z
N MET A 1 21.87 15.27 7.64
CA MET A 1 20.79 15.20 6.63
C MET A 1 19.93 14.02 7.02
N GLU A 2 18.66 14.23 7.29
CA GLU A 2 17.74 13.11 7.45
C GLU A 2 17.68 12.34 6.13
N PRO A 3 17.63 11.00 6.16
CA PRO A 3 17.52 10.21 4.94
C PRO A 3 16.23 10.59 4.20
N LYS A 4 16.33 10.81 2.89
CA LYS A 4 15.17 11.07 2.02
C LYS A 4 14.26 9.84 2.07
N ILE A 5 13.01 10.03 2.49
CA ILE A 5 11.96 9.01 2.43
C ILE A 5 11.77 8.59 0.98
N LYS A 6 11.86 7.28 0.71
CA LYS A 6 11.61 6.69 -0.61
C LYS A 6 10.18 6.19 -0.71
N ARG A 7 9.48 6.55 -1.80
CA ARG A 7 8.06 6.25 -2.01
C ARG A 7 7.84 5.32 -3.20
N LEU A 8 7.06 4.28 -2.98
CA LEU A 8 6.74 3.25 -3.96
C LEU A 8 5.24 3.17 -4.17
N PHE A 9 4.80 3.11 -5.43
CA PHE A 9 3.42 2.80 -5.79
C PHE A 9 3.33 1.43 -6.46
N ILE A 10 2.42 0.56 -5.97
CA ILE A 10 2.22 -0.83 -6.42
C ILE A 10 0.75 -1.05 -6.80
N GLU A 11 0.53 -1.58 -8.00
CA GLU A 11 -0.76 -2.06 -8.49
C GLU A 11 -0.63 -3.39 -9.21
N ILE A 12 -1.75 -4.13 -9.25
CA ILE A 12 -1.82 -5.46 -9.88
C ILE A 12 -2.40 -5.39 -11.28
N ASP A 13 -3.20 -4.36 -11.56
CA ASP A 13 -3.81 -4.16 -12.86
C ASP A 13 -2.88 -3.37 -13.76
N LYS A 14 -2.51 -3.98 -14.90
CA LYS A 14 -1.79 -3.33 -16.00
C LYS A 14 -2.59 -2.15 -16.53
N ASP A 15 -2.18 -0.97 -16.10
CA ASP A 15 -2.41 0.38 -16.61
C ASP A 15 -3.81 0.73 -17.16
N ASN A 16 -4.42 1.70 -16.46
CA ASN A 16 -5.01 2.87 -17.11
C ASN A 16 -4.23 4.10 -16.61
N PRO A 17 -3.39 4.75 -17.45
CA PRO A 17 -2.59 5.91 -17.05
C PRO A 17 -3.36 7.03 -16.35
N ASP A 18 -4.63 7.24 -16.72
CA ASP A 18 -5.52 8.22 -16.08
C ASP A 18 -5.81 7.90 -14.61
N LYS A 19 -5.81 6.60 -14.26
CA LYS A 19 -5.98 6.11 -12.89
C LYS A 19 -4.76 6.44 -12.04
N ILE A 20 -3.55 6.32 -12.60
CA ILE A 20 -2.30 6.66 -11.91
C ILE A 20 -2.22 8.15 -11.62
N THR A 21 -2.55 9.02 -12.59
CA THR A 21 -2.61 10.47 -12.37
C THR A 21 -3.62 10.85 -11.29
N THR A 22 -4.79 10.20 -11.26
CA THR A 22 -5.80 10.43 -10.22
C THR A 22 -5.29 10.04 -8.83
N ILE A 23 -4.56 8.93 -8.75
CA ILE A 23 -3.95 8.44 -7.51
C ILE A 23 -2.85 9.38 -7.02
N ILE A 24 -1.95 9.83 -7.91
CA ILE A 24 -0.90 10.81 -7.58
C ILE A 24 -1.53 12.06 -6.98
N ARG A 25 -2.62 12.57 -7.58
CA ARG A 25 -3.35 13.74 -7.06
C ARG A 25 -4.01 13.50 -5.71
N SER A 26 -4.60 12.32 -5.48
CA SER A 26 -5.16 11.95 -4.17
C SER A 26 -4.08 11.95 -3.09
N VAL A 27 -2.94 11.30 -3.38
CA VAL A 27 -1.81 11.23 -2.44
C VAL A 27 -1.25 12.61 -2.13
N TYR A 28 -1.11 13.45 -3.14
CA TYR A 28 -0.60 14.82 -3.01
C TYR A 28 -1.52 15.68 -2.12
N PHE A 29 -2.82 15.67 -2.40
CA PHE A 29 -3.82 16.44 -1.65
C PHE A 29 -3.90 16.00 -0.18
N ARG A 30 -3.87 14.68 0.06
CA ARG A 30 -3.98 14.10 1.40
C ARG A 30 -2.68 14.20 2.22
N SER A 31 -1.54 14.40 1.58
CA SER A 31 -0.26 14.63 2.26
C SER A 31 -0.06 16.09 2.71
N GLY A 32 -1.07 16.96 2.50
CA GLY A 32 -1.02 18.37 2.89
C GLY A 32 -0.15 19.25 1.97
N LEU A 33 0.18 18.77 0.77
CA LEU A 33 0.98 19.51 -0.20
C LEU A 33 0.10 20.50 -1.00
N SER A 34 0.61 21.71 -1.26
CA SER A 34 -0.12 22.81 -1.92
C SER A 34 -0.39 22.55 -3.41
N LYS A 35 -1.62 22.81 -3.87
CA LYS A 35 -2.10 22.62 -5.26
C LYS A 35 -1.24 23.28 -6.36
N THR A 36 -0.32 24.19 -6.03
CA THR A 36 0.43 24.99 -7.00
C THR A 36 1.75 24.36 -7.47
N ASP A 37 2.27 23.34 -6.79
CA ASP A 37 3.61 22.78 -7.05
C ASP A 37 3.59 21.27 -7.35
N ILE A 38 2.68 20.84 -8.23
CA ILE A 38 2.60 19.44 -8.64
C ILE A 38 3.63 19.18 -9.75
N ASP A 39 4.82 18.71 -9.38
CA ASP A 39 5.64 17.89 -10.25
C ASP A 39 5.27 16.42 -10.00
N GLU A 40 4.35 15.89 -10.82
CA GLU A 40 3.86 14.50 -10.72
C GLU A 40 5.02 13.48 -10.78
N SER A 41 6.17 13.85 -11.37
CA SER A 41 7.38 13.01 -11.45
C SER A 41 8.18 12.93 -10.14
N GLN A 42 7.80 13.68 -9.11
CA GLN A 42 8.51 13.75 -7.82
C GLN A 42 7.82 13.03 -6.66
N VAL A 43 6.62 12.48 -6.88
CA VAL A 43 5.83 11.88 -5.79
C VAL A 43 6.29 10.46 -5.46
N PHE A 44 6.53 9.62 -6.46
CA PHE A 44 7.01 8.26 -6.26
C PHE A 44 8.41 8.09 -6.87
N ASP A 45 9.34 7.50 -6.11
CA ASP A 45 10.64 7.12 -6.64
C ASP A 45 10.53 5.90 -7.57
N LYS A 46 9.49 5.06 -7.39
CA LYS A 46 9.18 3.92 -8.26
C LYS A 46 7.68 3.65 -8.37
N ILE A 47 7.23 3.25 -9.57
CA ILE A 47 5.86 2.80 -9.87
C ILE A 47 5.94 1.38 -10.47
N ILE A 48 5.12 0.46 -9.97
CA ILE A 48 4.95 -0.91 -10.50
C ILE A 48 3.46 -1.14 -10.75
N SER A 49 3.02 -1.20 -12.01
CA SER A 49 1.61 -1.40 -12.39
C SER A 49 1.21 -2.85 -12.67
N ASP A 50 2.17 -3.78 -12.81
CA ASP A 50 1.92 -5.22 -12.95
C ASP A 50 2.64 -6.01 -11.85
N ALA A 51 2.28 -5.73 -10.61
CA ALA A 51 2.92 -6.35 -9.46
C ALA A 51 2.61 -7.85 -9.34
N GLY A 52 1.45 -8.29 -9.84
CA GLY A 52 1.06 -9.70 -9.89
C GLY A 52 1.97 -10.52 -10.80
N GLY A 53 2.37 -9.97 -11.95
CA GLY A 53 3.33 -10.60 -12.87
C GLY A 53 4.80 -10.48 -12.43
N GLN A 54 5.13 -9.58 -11.50
CA GLN A 54 6.50 -9.18 -11.17
C GLN A 54 6.81 -9.31 -9.67
N THR A 55 6.43 -10.43 -9.05
CA THR A 55 6.50 -10.61 -7.58
C THR A 55 7.91 -10.41 -7.00
N THR A 56 8.97 -10.91 -7.65
CA THR A 56 10.37 -10.72 -7.20
C THR A 56 10.79 -9.25 -7.21
N GLU A 57 10.54 -8.55 -8.31
CA GLU A 57 10.86 -7.12 -8.43
C GLU A 57 10.02 -6.27 -7.46
N THR A 58 8.75 -6.63 -7.31
CA THR A 58 7.83 -5.99 -6.37
C THR A 58 8.36 -6.10 -4.95
N PHE A 59 8.81 -7.30 -4.54
CA PHE A 59 9.37 -7.49 -3.21
C PHE A 59 10.69 -6.73 -3.00
N GLN A 60 11.58 -6.70 -4.00
CA GLN A 60 12.80 -5.89 -3.94
C GLN A 60 12.48 -4.41 -3.73
N ALA A 61 11.51 -3.89 -4.48
CA ALA A 61 11.07 -2.51 -4.31
C ALA A 61 10.51 -2.26 -2.89
N VAL A 62 9.69 -3.18 -2.34
CA VAL A 62 9.18 -3.08 -0.95
C VAL A 62 10.31 -3.00 0.08
N MET A 63 11.40 -3.74 -0.11
CA MET A 63 12.55 -3.67 0.80
C MET A 63 13.26 -2.31 0.75
N GLU A 64 13.36 -1.70 -0.44
CA GLU A 64 14.13 -0.47 -0.69
C GLU A 64 13.39 0.83 -0.38
N HIS A 65 12.06 0.80 -0.25
CA HIS A 65 11.22 2.00 -0.08
C HIS A 65 10.58 2.04 1.31
N ASP A 66 10.35 3.23 1.84
CA ASP A 66 9.87 3.46 3.21
C ASP A 66 8.34 3.59 3.26
N GLU A 67 7.78 4.25 2.26
CA GLU A 67 6.34 4.43 2.08
C GLU A 67 5.87 3.67 0.85
N ILE A 68 4.82 2.87 1.01
CA ILE A 68 4.26 2.00 -0.03
C ILE A 68 2.80 2.38 -0.22
N TYR A 69 2.38 2.61 -1.45
CA TYR A 69 1.03 3.07 -1.79
C TYR A 69 0.36 2.10 -2.74
N THR A 70 -0.94 1.84 -2.54
CA THR A 70 -1.73 0.93 -3.40
C THR A 70 -3.23 1.22 -3.31
N SER A 71 -3.94 1.13 -4.43
CA SER A 71 -5.39 1.35 -4.55
C SER A 71 -6.20 0.07 -4.76
N THR A 72 -5.58 -1.01 -5.23
CA THR A 72 -6.27 -2.28 -5.49
C THR A 72 -6.06 -3.35 -4.43
N ALA A 73 -5.28 -3.06 -3.38
CA ALA A 73 -5.05 -4.01 -2.29
C ALA A 73 -6.36 -4.54 -1.69
N LEU A 74 -6.44 -5.87 -1.56
CA LEU A 74 -7.55 -6.61 -0.94
C LEU A 74 -8.91 -6.41 -1.64
N ILE A 75 -8.91 -6.09 -2.94
CA ILE A 75 -10.08 -6.18 -3.81
C ILE A 75 -10.07 -7.54 -4.54
N PRO A 76 -11.21 -8.25 -4.64
CA PRO A 76 -11.31 -9.43 -5.48
C PRO A 76 -10.93 -9.05 -6.92
N SER A 77 -9.90 -9.70 -7.44
CA SER A 77 -9.57 -9.62 -8.87
C SER A 77 -10.24 -10.79 -9.59
N TYR A 78 -10.67 -10.57 -10.82
CA TYR A 78 -11.12 -11.63 -11.73
C TYR A 78 -9.96 -12.28 -12.51
N THR A 79 -8.70 -12.03 -12.11
CA THR A 79 -7.47 -12.50 -12.79
C THR A 79 -6.75 -13.62 -12.03
N ASN A 80 -5.70 -14.19 -12.63
CA ASN A 80 -4.96 -15.37 -12.13
C ASN A 80 -4.25 -15.19 -10.76
N VAL A 81 -4.05 -13.95 -10.30
CA VAL A 81 -3.54 -13.62 -8.95
C VAL A 81 -4.42 -12.50 -8.40
N SER A 82 -5.08 -12.75 -7.28
CA SER A 82 -5.88 -11.71 -6.64
C SER A 82 -5.00 -10.70 -5.90
N SER A 83 -5.55 -9.52 -5.63
CA SER A 83 -4.83 -8.54 -4.83
C SER A 83 -4.56 -8.98 -3.40
N ALA A 84 -5.44 -9.82 -2.86
CA ALA A 84 -5.22 -10.47 -1.60
C ALA A 84 -4.05 -11.46 -1.63
N ASP A 85 -3.91 -12.24 -2.72
CA ASP A 85 -2.82 -13.20 -2.86
C ASP A 85 -1.47 -12.49 -2.89
N LEU A 86 -1.33 -11.44 -3.71
CA LEU A 86 -0.10 -10.66 -3.73
C LEU A 86 0.22 -10.08 -2.35
N PHE A 87 -0.76 -9.49 -1.67
CA PHE A 87 -0.56 -8.88 -0.36
C PHE A 87 -0.10 -9.91 0.68
N ASN A 88 -0.74 -11.09 0.71
CA ASN A 88 -0.37 -12.19 1.58
C ASN A 88 1.04 -12.75 1.26
N ILE A 89 1.40 -12.82 -0.03
CA ILE A 89 2.76 -13.20 -0.45
C ILE A 89 3.79 -12.18 0.02
N LEU A 90 3.52 -10.89 -0.18
CA LEU A 90 4.43 -9.81 0.24
C LEU A 90 4.60 -9.77 1.76
N MET A 91 3.51 -9.93 2.53
CA MET A 91 3.58 -10.04 4.00
C MET A 91 4.38 -11.27 4.43
N PHE A 92 4.17 -12.42 3.79
CA PHE A 92 4.94 -13.63 4.09
C PHE A 92 6.44 -13.40 3.86
N GLN A 93 6.82 -12.79 2.73
CA GLN A 93 8.23 -12.47 2.43
C GLN A 93 8.77 -11.40 3.40
N ALA A 94 8.00 -10.37 3.70
CA ALA A 94 8.38 -9.31 4.64
C ALA A 94 8.69 -9.88 6.03
N ASN A 95 7.82 -10.76 6.55
CA ASN A 95 8.03 -11.44 7.82
C ASN A 95 9.29 -12.33 7.79
N LYS A 96 9.41 -13.17 6.76
CA LYS A 96 10.56 -14.07 6.58
C LYS A 96 11.90 -13.32 6.54
N HIS A 97 11.92 -12.13 5.95
CA HIS A 97 13.12 -11.31 5.78
C HIS A 97 13.27 -10.21 6.84
N GLY A 98 12.40 -10.16 7.86
CA GLY A 98 12.49 -9.21 8.97
C GLY A 98 12.30 -7.75 8.55
N VAL A 99 11.46 -7.47 7.55
CA VAL A 99 11.17 -6.12 7.07
C VAL A 99 10.34 -5.35 8.11
N LYS A 100 10.83 -4.17 8.51
CA LYS A 100 10.26 -3.32 9.58
C LYS A 100 10.33 -1.84 9.21
N GLY A 101 9.59 -0.99 9.92
CA GLY A 101 9.61 0.47 9.78
C GLY A 101 8.92 1.00 8.52
N LYS A 102 8.18 0.15 7.80
CA LYS A 102 7.45 0.52 6.58
C LYS A 102 6.12 1.17 6.94
N ARG A 103 5.69 2.12 6.09
CA ARG A 103 4.36 2.74 6.14
C ARG A 103 3.61 2.37 4.88
N LEU A 104 2.49 1.68 5.04
CA LEU A 104 1.68 1.20 3.94
C LEU A 104 0.38 2.00 3.86
N TYR A 105 0.12 2.61 2.71
CA TYR A 105 -1.04 3.44 2.44
C TYR A 105 -1.96 2.72 1.46
N ILE A 106 -3.11 2.28 1.96
CA ILE A 106 -4.20 1.81 1.11
C ILE A 106 -5.06 3.01 0.74
N LEU A 107 -5.17 3.29 -0.56
CA LEU A 107 -5.85 4.46 -1.12
C LEU A 107 -7.38 4.28 -1.15
N ARG A 108 -7.94 3.86 -0.02
CA ARG A 108 -9.38 3.66 0.21
C ARG A 108 -9.71 3.87 1.67
N GLU A 109 -10.94 4.28 1.95
CA GLU A 109 -11.50 4.31 3.29
C GLU A 109 -11.53 2.91 3.90
N PHE A 110 -11.33 2.83 5.23
CA PHE A 110 -11.22 1.57 5.97
C PHE A 110 -12.34 0.56 5.65
N TYR A 111 -13.59 1.02 5.62
CA TYR A 111 -14.77 0.17 5.43
C TYR A 111 -14.94 -0.35 4.00
N ARG A 112 -14.17 0.16 3.03
CA ARG A 112 -14.20 -0.28 1.63
C ARG A 112 -13.17 -1.35 1.30
N VAL A 113 -12.31 -1.68 2.25
CA VAL A 113 -11.26 -2.70 2.10
C VAL A 113 -11.80 -4.05 2.59
N GLN A 114 -11.58 -5.13 1.85
CA GLN A 114 -12.00 -6.47 2.28
C GLN A 114 -10.93 -7.11 3.18
N TRP A 115 -10.87 -6.65 4.43
CA TRP A 115 -9.87 -7.09 5.41
C TRP A 115 -9.86 -8.59 5.67
N SER A 116 -11.02 -9.26 5.56
CA SER A 116 -11.16 -10.71 5.70
C SER A 116 -10.28 -11.53 4.74
N ASN A 117 -9.72 -10.89 3.69
CA ASN A 117 -8.81 -11.55 2.75
C ASN A 117 -7.34 -11.56 3.23
N LEU A 118 -7.00 -10.86 4.31
CA LEU A 118 -5.69 -10.92 4.94
C LEU A 118 -5.58 -12.15 5.84
N ARG A 119 -4.42 -12.80 5.82
CA ARG A 119 -4.11 -13.86 6.78
C ARG A 119 -3.83 -13.26 8.16
N TYR A 120 -4.68 -13.55 9.13
CA TYR A 120 -4.61 -13.01 10.50
C TYR A 120 -3.21 -13.06 11.12
N LYS A 121 -2.57 -14.24 11.10
CA LYS A 121 -1.23 -14.43 11.70
C LYS A 121 -0.16 -13.55 11.03
N LEU A 122 -0.18 -13.47 9.69
CA LEU A 122 0.79 -12.66 8.95
C LEU A 122 0.57 -11.16 9.18
N ALA A 123 -0.70 -10.72 9.21
CA ALA A 123 -1.05 -9.34 9.47
C ALA A 123 -0.55 -8.92 10.87
N LYS A 124 -0.80 -9.75 11.88
CA LYS A 124 -0.31 -9.52 13.25
C LYS A 124 1.21 -9.36 13.30
N GLU A 125 1.95 -10.29 12.68
CA GLU A 125 3.41 -10.27 12.68
C GLU A 125 3.98 -9.06 11.94
N CYS A 126 3.43 -8.74 10.75
CA CYS A 126 3.91 -7.64 9.92
C CYS A 126 3.60 -6.27 10.53
N PHE A 127 2.35 -6.03 10.93
CA PHE A 127 1.90 -4.71 11.41
C PHE A 127 2.19 -4.45 12.89
N THR A 128 2.88 -5.37 13.58
CA THR A 128 3.49 -5.06 14.89
C THR A 128 4.67 -4.09 14.74
N ASN A 129 5.40 -4.13 13.63
CA ASN A 129 6.61 -3.32 13.41
C ASN A 129 6.52 -2.39 12.19
N ASN A 130 5.34 -2.33 11.56
CA ASN A 130 5.05 -1.55 10.37
C ASN A 130 3.70 -0.88 10.56
N GLN A 131 3.48 0.25 9.92
CA GLN A 131 2.26 1.04 10.07
C GLN A 131 1.38 0.88 8.83
N LEU A 132 0.07 0.85 9.06
CA LEU A 132 -0.95 0.80 8.02
C LEU A 132 -1.79 2.05 8.07
N PHE A 133 -2.00 2.66 6.92
CA PHE A 133 -2.80 3.86 6.73
C PHE A 133 -3.85 3.61 5.66
N VAL A 134 -5.00 4.26 5.85
CA VAL A 134 -6.14 4.26 4.92
C VAL A 134 -6.57 5.69 4.66
N GLU A 135 -7.40 5.92 3.63
CA GLU A 135 -8.02 7.23 3.46
C GLU A 135 -8.94 7.52 4.65
N ALA A 136 -8.81 8.72 5.23
CA ALA A 136 -9.71 9.18 6.27
C ALA A 136 -11.07 9.58 5.68
N ASP A 137 -12.12 9.59 6.51
CA ASP A 137 -13.43 10.20 6.22
C ASP A 137 -13.28 11.74 6.16
N GLY A 138 -12.61 12.25 5.13
CA GLY A 138 -12.22 13.65 4.98
C GLY A 138 -10.87 13.80 4.28
N ASP A 139 -10.15 14.88 4.59
CA ASP A 139 -8.81 15.14 4.06
C ASP A 139 -7.75 14.42 4.90
N GLY A 140 -6.83 13.72 4.24
CA GLY A 140 -5.68 13.08 4.88
C GLY A 140 -5.74 11.56 4.99
N TRP A 141 -4.94 11.05 5.93
CA TRP A 141 -4.69 9.63 6.19
C TRP A 141 -5.10 9.27 7.62
N GLU A 142 -5.74 8.11 7.78
CA GLU A 142 -6.03 7.52 9.08
C GLU A 142 -5.07 6.35 9.33
N GLU A 143 -4.36 6.35 10.46
CA GLU A 143 -3.60 5.17 10.89
C GLU A 143 -4.55 4.08 11.40
N VAL A 144 -4.42 2.88 10.87
CA VAL A 144 -5.17 1.71 11.30
C VAL A 144 -4.41 1.05 12.45
N SER A 145 -4.99 1.10 13.65
CA SER A 145 -4.42 0.39 14.80
C SER A 145 -4.43 -1.13 14.56
N LEU A 146 -3.46 -1.84 15.15
CA LEU A 146 -3.41 -3.29 15.06
C LEU A 146 -4.69 -3.94 15.59
N GLU A 147 -5.26 -3.43 16.68
CA GLU A 147 -6.55 -3.90 17.22
C GLU A 147 -7.67 -3.77 16.19
N LYS A 148 -7.86 -2.58 15.61
CA LYS A 148 -8.88 -2.31 14.58
C LYS A 148 -8.68 -3.19 13.35
N LEU A 149 -7.43 -3.43 12.93
CA LEU A 149 -7.11 -4.32 11.82
C LEU A 149 -7.52 -5.77 12.14
N LEU A 150 -7.11 -6.29 13.30
CA LEU A 150 -7.38 -7.68 13.69
C LEU A 150 -8.88 -7.92 13.86
N ASP A 151 -9.61 -6.98 14.46
CA ASP A 151 -11.06 -7.03 14.58
C ASP A 151 -11.76 -7.11 13.21
N ALA A 152 -11.27 -6.33 12.23
CA ALA A 152 -11.84 -6.32 10.89
C ALA A 152 -11.52 -7.56 10.05
N ILE A 153 -10.45 -8.30 10.38
CA ILE A 153 -10.12 -9.57 9.73
C ILE A 153 -11.09 -10.67 10.18
N GLY A 154 -11.65 -10.59 11.39
CA GLY A 154 -12.72 -11.47 11.84
C GLY A 154 -12.30 -12.89 12.21
N GLU A 155 -11.08 -13.07 12.74
CA GLU A 155 -10.63 -14.30 13.42
C GLU A 155 -10.51 -14.11 14.94
#